data_AF-A0A8X6MCX5-F1
#
_entry.id   AF-A0A8X6MCX5-F1
#
_cell.length_a   1.000
_cell.length_b   1.000
_cell.length_c   1.000
_cell.angle_alpha   90.00
_cell.angle_beta   90.00
_cell.angle_gamma   90.00
#
_symmetry.space_group_name_H-M   'P 1'
#
loop_
_entity.id
_entity.type
_entity.pdbx_description
1 polymer ?
#
loop_
_entity_poly.entity_id
_entity_poly.type
_entity_poly.pdbx_seq_one_letter_code
_entity_poly.pdbx_strand_id
1 'polypeptide(L)'
;MQFDVVSSSNGWTDRMKASQLVAYLRGSAAEVLQGISAGNLTDLTTIERALESRFGDSHPTQFYRTELKIRWQKPGESLQVLAADVERLINLAYVDCLLDIRESLAAQYFVDAIRDEETQHSTRLMDVKDLKSALAYSTKYEAARTVSKTSKYVRSLEVEDG
;
A
#
# COMPACT_ATOMS: atom_id res chain seq x y z
N MET A 1 -2.16 -18.10 13.41
CA MET A 1 -1.01 -18.20 14.35
C MET A 1 -1.30 -19.14 15.53
N GLN A 2 -2.16 -18.81 16.51
CA GLN A 2 -2.41 -19.70 17.67
C GLN A 2 -3.13 -21.02 17.32
N PHE A 3 -4.13 -20.97 16.43
CA PHE A 3 -4.87 -22.15 15.96
C PHE A 3 -3.98 -23.12 15.17
N ASP A 4 -3.16 -22.61 14.26
CA ASP A 4 -2.27 -23.41 13.39
C ASP A 4 -1.22 -24.16 14.21
N VAL A 5 -0.65 -23.50 15.22
CA VAL A 5 0.33 -24.09 16.15
C VAL A 5 -0.29 -25.25 16.94
N VAL A 6 -1.48 -25.04 17.53
CA VAL A 6 -2.19 -26.07 18.32
C VAL A 6 -2.64 -27.25 17.46
N SER A 7 -3.09 -26.98 16.24
CA SER A 7 -3.54 -28.05 15.34
C SER A 7 -2.38 -28.94 14.88
N SER A 8 -1.20 -28.35 14.67
CA SER A 8 0.00 -29.06 14.24
C SER A 8 0.60 -29.89 15.37
N SER A 9 0.66 -29.36 16.59
CA SER A 9 1.16 -30.09 17.77
C SER A 9 0.29 -31.30 18.12
N ASN A 10 -1.01 -31.22 17.84
CA ASN A 10 -1.98 -32.26 18.17
C ASN A 10 -2.27 -33.22 17.00
N GLY A 11 -1.60 -33.06 15.86
CA GLY A 11 -1.78 -33.92 14.68
C GLY A 11 -3.20 -33.91 14.12
N TRP A 12 -3.90 -32.78 14.19
CA TRP A 12 -5.29 -32.69 13.76
C TRP A 12 -5.40 -32.84 12.24
N THR A 13 -6.31 -33.72 11.80
CA THR A 13 -6.77 -33.75 10.41
C THR A 13 -7.63 -32.53 10.09
N ASP A 14 -7.77 -32.15 8.82
CA ASP A 14 -8.56 -30.96 8.45
C ASP A 14 -10.02 -31.05 8.89
N ARG A 15 -10.59 -32.26 8.92
CA ARG A 15 -11.93 -32.49 9.51
C ARG A 15 -11.98 -32.17 11.01
N MET A 16 -10.94 -32.56 11.75
CA MET A 16 -10.84 -32.26 13.18
C MET A 16 -10.64 -30.77 13.41
N LYS A 17 -9.80 -30.11 12.60
CA LYS A 17 -9.62 -28.65 12.60
C LYS A 17 -10.94 -27.94 12.34
N ALA A 18 -11.70 -28.35 11.32
CA ALA A 18 -13.01 -27.78 10.99
C ALA A 18 -14.00 -27.89 12.16
N SER A 19 -14.12 -29.10 12.73
CA SER A 19 -15.02 -29.36 13.86
C SER A 19 -14.63 -28.53 15.09
N GLN A 20 -13.33 -28.44 15.37
CA GLN A 20 -12.81 -27.69 16.50
C GLN A 20 -12.95 -26.18 16.31
N LEU A 21 -12.74 -25.69 15.09
CA LEU A 21 -12.93 -24.29 14.72
C LEU A 21 -14.39 -23.89 14.94
N VAL A 22 -15.35 -24.66 14.39
CA VAL A 22 -16.80 -24.48 14.62
C VAL A 22 -17.12 -24.45 16.11
N ALA A 23 -16.55 -25.38 16.89
CA ALA A 23 -16.78 -25.45 18.33
C ALA A 23 -16.23 -24.25 19.11
N TYR A 24 -15.24 -23.52 18.58
CA TYR A 24 -14.67 -22.32 19.20
C TYR A 24 -15.28 -21.00 18.73
N LEU A 25 -15.99 -20.98 17.59
CA LEU A 25 -16.65 -19.77 17.12
C LEU A 25 -17.72 -19.29 18.11
N ARG A 26 -17.72 -18.00 18.44
CA ARG A 26 -18.65 -17.35 19.37
C ARG A 26 -19.12 -16.03 18.79
N GLY A 27 -20.28 -15.55 19.24
CA GLY A 27 -20.84 -14.25 18.84
C GLY A 27 -21.01 -14.13 17.31
N SER A 28 -20.65 -12.95 16.77
CA SER A 28 -20.74 -12.65 15.33
C SER A 28 -19.95 -13.62 14.45
N ALA A 29 -18.87 -14.23 14.97
CA ALA A 29 -18.09 -15.21 14.24
C ALA A 29 -18.86 -16.54 14.06
N ALA A 30 -19.68 -16.94 15.03
CA ALA A 30 -20.53 -18.13 14.91
C ALA A 30 -21.68 -17.95 13.93
N GLU A 31 -22.17 -16.73 13.74
CA GLU A 31 -23.25 -16.42 12.80
C GLU A 31 -22.84 -16.69 11.33
N VAL A 32 -21.54 -16.69 11.00
CA VAL A 32 -21.04 -17.08 9.66
C VAL A 32 -21.48 -18.49 9.27
N LEU A 33 -21.65 -19.37 10.26
CA LEU A 33 -22.03 -20.76 10.03
C LEU A 33 -23.47 -20.92 9.54
N GLN A 34 -24.34 -19.93 9.73
CA GLN A 34 -25.74 -20.01 9.32
C GLN A 34 -25.90 -20.07 7.79
N GLY A 35 -24.92 -19.57 7.03
CA GLY A 35 -24.90 -19.64 5.56
C GLY A 35 -24.24 -20.90 5.00
N ILE A 36 -23.69 -21.77 5.84
CA ILE A 36 -22.97 -22.98 5.44
C ILE A 36 -23.87 -24.19 5.63
N SER A 37 -23.97 -25.05 4.61
CA SER A 37 -24.73 -26.29 4.74
C SER A 37 -24.07 -27.24 5.74
N ALA A 38 -24.87 -28.04 6.46
CA ALA A 38 -24.36 -28.93 7.50
C ALA A 38 -23.28 -29.91 7.00
N GLY A 39 -23.38 -30.38 5.75
CA GLY A 39 -22.37 -31.25 5.13
C GLY A 39 -21.02 -30.55 4.87
N ASN A 40 -21.02 -29.22 4.77
CA ASN A 40 -19.81 -28.43 4.52
C ASN A 40 -19.18 -27.89 5.82
N LEU A 41 -19.80 -28.09 6.98
CA LEU A 41 -19.22 -27.73 8.29
C LEU A 41 -18.05 -28.65 8.69
N THR A 42 -17.77 -29.70 7.94
CA THR A 42 -16.57 -30.53 8.09
C THR A 42 -15.43 -30.15 7.14
N ASP A 43 -15.68 -29.21 6.21
CA ASP A 43 -14.68 -28.70 5.28
C ASP A 43 -14.08 -27.40 5.82
N LEU A 44 -12.82 -27.48 6.25
CA LEU A 44 -12.08 -26.37 6.83
C LEU A 44 -12.03 -25.17 5.88
N THR A 45 -11.76 -25.43 4.60
CA THR A 45 -11.62 -24.40 3.55
C THR A 45 -12.89 -23.57 3.37
N THR A 46 -14.06 -24.21 3.48
CA THR A 46 -15.34 -23.51 3.37
C THR A 46 -15.61 -22.61 4.57
N ILE A 47 -15.25 -23.05 5.78
CA ILE A 47 -15.41 -22.25 7.00
C ILE A 47 -14.44 -21.07 7.01
N GLU A 48 -13.16 -21.30 6.68
CA GLU A 48 -12.13 -20.26 6.61
C GLU A 48 -12.52 -19.17 5.61
N ARG A 49 -12.94 -19.53 4.40
CA ARG A 49 -13.37 -18.59 3.37
C ARG A 49 -14.61 -17.78 3.78
N ALA A 50 -15.55 -18.39 4.51
CA ALA A 50 -16.72 -17.68 4.99
C ALA A 50 -16.35 -16.68 6.10
N LEU A 51 -15.40 -17.04 6.98
CA LEU A 51 -14.84 -16.15 7.99
C LEU A 51 -14.05 -15.00 7.34
N GLU A 52 -13.19 -15.30 6.36
CA GLU A 52 -12.48 -14.30 5.57
C GLU A 52 -13.42 -13.40 4.77
N SER A 53 -14.51 -13.92 4.22
CA SER A 53 -15.48 -13.07 3.51
C SER A 53 -16.17 -12.06 4.43
N ARG A 54 -16.39 -12.42 5.70
CA ARG A 54 -17.10 -11.55 6.66
C ARG A 54 -16.18 -10.69 7.51
N PHE A 55 -15.00 -11.20 7.85
CA PHE A 55 -14.04 -10.59 8.77
C PHE A 55 -12.64 -10.44 8.20
N GLY A 56 -12.35 -11.03 7.03
CA GLY A 56 -11.12 -10.79 6.30
C GLY A 56 -11.02 -9.30 5.99
N ASP A 57 -9.92 -8.71 6.45
CA ASP A 57 -9.75 -7.27 6.66
C ASP A 57 -9.72 -6.49 5.33
N SER A 58 -10.89 -6.26 4.75
CA SER A 58 -11.07 -5.35 3.61
C SER A 58 -11.29 -3.90 4.03
N HIS A 59 -11.63 -3.64 5.29
CA HIS A 59 -11.94 -2.29 5.77
C HIS A 59 -10.67 -1.44 6.07
N PRO A 60 -9.65 -1.95 6.79
CA PRO A 60 -8.40 -1.21 6.97
C PRO A 60 -7.69 -0.96 5.63
N THR A 61 -7.66 -1.95 4.74
CA THR A 61 -7.04 -1.81 3.42
C THR A 61 -7.76 -0.77 2.55
N GLN A 62 -9.10 -0.72 2.57
CA GLN A 62 -9.87 0.32 1.87
C GLN A 62 -9.63 1.73 2.43
N PHE A 63 -9.47 1.86 3.75
CA PHE A 63 -9.13 3.14 4.37
C PHE A 63 -7.80 3.69 3.81
N TYR A 64 -6.74 2.87 3.81
CA TYR A 64 -5.43 3.29 3.28
C TYR A 64 -5.44 3.56 1.77
N ARG A 65 -6.25 2.82 0.99
CA ARG A 65 -6.49 3.12 -0.43
C ARG A 65 -7.13 4.49 -0.63
N THR A 66 -8.02 4.88 0.28
CA THR A 66 -8.66 6.20 0.25
C THR A 66 -7.67 7.29 0.64
N GLU A 67 -6.85 7.04 1.66
CA GLU A 67 -5.76 7.94 2.09
C GLU A 67 -4.76 8.19 0.94
N LEU A 68 -4.38 7.15 0.18
CA LEU A 68 -3.55 7.27 -1.02
C LEU A 68 -4.15 8.18 -2.09
N LYS A 69 -5.46 8.08 -2.37
CA LYS A 69 -6.12 8.88 -3.42
C LYS A 69 -6.14 10.37 -3.12
N ILE A 70 -6.18 10.74 -1.84
CA ILE A 70 -6.20 12.13 -1.40
C ILE A 70 -4.82 12.61 -0.95
N ARG A 71 -3.79 11.77 -1.06
CA ARG A 71 -2.43 12.08 -0.61
C ARG A 71 -1.81 13.09 -1.55
N TRP A 72 -1.58 14.29 -1.04
CA TRP A 72 -0.90 15.38 -1.76
C TRP A 72 0.30 15.87 -0.94
N GLN A 73 1.40 16.23 -1.60
CA GLN A 73 2.59 16.77 -0.96
C GLN A 73 2.26 18.07 -0.22
N LYS A 74 2.55 18.11 1.09
CA LYS A 74 2.27 19.29 1.92
C LYS A 74 3.27 20.42 1.60
N PRO A 75 2.90 21.70 1.83
CA PRO A 75 3.87 22.79 1.74
C PRO A 75 5.09 22.53 2.63
N GLY A 76 6.30 22.55 2.03
CA GLY A 76 7.55 22.32 2.74
C GLY A 76 7.88 20.85 3.06
N GLU A 77 7.01 19.90 2.68
CA GLU A 77 7.30 18.48 2.80
C GLU A 77 8.33 18.06 1.73
N SER A 78 9.39 17.37 2.14
CA SER A 78 10.38 16.87 1.18
C SER A 78 9.86 15.65 0.43
N LEU A 79 10.41 15.41 -0.77
CA LEU A 79 10.05 14.25 -1.58
C LEU A 79 10.34 12.92 -0.86
N GLN A 80 11.36 12.86 0.01
CA GLN A 80 11.68 11.66 0.79
C GLN A 80 10.61 11.36 1.84
N VAL A 81 10.08 12.38 2.51
CA VAL A 81 9.00 12.22 3.49
C VAL A 81 7.71 11.79 2.80
N LEU A 82 7.39 12.41 1.66
CA LEU A 82 6.27 12.00 0.82
C LEU A 82 6.39 10.53 0.39
N ALA A 83 7.55 10.13 -0.15
CA ALA A 83 7.79 8.77 -0.63
C ALA A 83 7.68 7.73 0.51
N ALA A 84 8.25 8.01 1.68
CA ALA A 84 8.17 7.11 2.83
C ALA A 84 6.72 6.90 3.30
N ASP A 85 5.89 7.95 3.27
CA ASP A 85 4.48 7.85 3.63
C ASP A 85 3.66 7.11 2.57
N VAL A 86 3.93 7.34 1.28
CA VAL A 86 3.32 6.58 0.18
C VAL A 86 3.68 5.09 0.28
N GLU A 87 4.95 4.76 0.53
CA GLU A 87 5.40 3.38 0.71
C GLU A 87 4.70 2.70 1.88
N ARG A 88 4.61 3.39 3.03
CA ARG A 88 3.86 2.92 4.20
C ARG A 88 2.41 2.62 3.83
N LEU A 89 1.73 3.55 3.15
CA LEU A 89 0.33 3.39 2.77
C LEU A 89 0.11 2.26 1.76
N ILE A 90 1.00 2.10 0.78
CA ILE A 90 0.95 1.00 -0.20
C ILE A 90 1.06 -0.35 0.50
N ASN A 91 2.00 -0.48 1.43
CA ASN A 91 2.20 -1.72 2.19
C ASN A 91 0.99 -2.06 3.07
N LEU A 92 0.23 -1.07 3.53
CA LEU A 92 -0.99 -1.29 4.31
C LEU A 92 -2.25 -1.49 3.44
N ALA A 93 -2.30 -0.87 2.26
CA ALA A 93 -3.43 -0.93 1.33
C ALA A 93 -3.45 -2.19 0.44
N TYR A 94 -2.29 -2.80 0.24
CA TYR A 94 -2.05 -3.88 -0.74
C TYR A 94 -1.18 -5.00 -0.15
N VAL A 95 -1.43 -5.39 1.10
CA VAL A 95 -0.67 -6.43 1.84
C VAL A 95 -0.50 -7.72 1.03
N ASP A 96 -1.56 -8.18 0.36
CA ASP A 96 -1.57 -9.45 -0.39
C ASP A 96 -1.09 -9.33 -1.84
N CYS A 97 -0.63 -8.14 -2.25
CA CYS A 97 -0.20 -7.89 -3.62
C CYS A 97 1.29 -8.17 -3.82
N LEU A 98 1.65 -8.67 -5.01
CA LEU A 98 3.03 -8.93 -5.39
C LEU A 98 3.88 -7.66 -5.26
N LEU A 99 5.16 -7.84 -4.93
CA LEU A 99 6.07 -6.73 -4.63
C LEU A 99 6.24 -5.77 -5.80
N ASP A 100 6.41 -6.30 -7.01
CA ASP A 100 6.55 -5.53 -8.25
C ASP A 100 5.31 -4.67 -8.56
N ILE A 101 4.11 -5.21 -8.28
CA ILE A 101 2.86 -4.46 -8.40
C ILE A 101 2.81 -3.34 -7.35
N ARG A 102 3.20 -3.62 -6.10
CA ARG A 102 3.27 -2.60 -5.04
C ARG A 102 4.25 -1.50 -5.39
N GLU A 103 5.45 -1.83 -5.89
CA GLU A 103 6.47 -0.86 -6.28
C GLU A 103 6.00 0.04 -7.43
N SER A 104 5.32 -0.55 -8.43
CA SER A 104 4.73 0.19 -9.55
C SER A 104 3.62 1.14 -9.09
N LEU A 105 2.72 0.66 -8.22
CA LEU A 105 1.67 1.48 -7.62
C LEU A 105 2.26 2.61 -6.77
N ALA A 106 3.27 2.31 -5.95
CA ALA A 106 3.94 3.30 -5.12
C ALA A 106 4.58 4.41 -5.96
N ALA A 107 5.25 4.06 -7.06
CA ALA A 107 5.79 5.05 -8.00
C ALA A 107 4.68 5.95 -8.57
N GLN A 108 3.57 5.35 -9.02
CA GLN A 108 2.45 6.09 -9.60
C GLN A 108 1.82 7.07 -8.59
N TYR A 109 1.46 6.59 -7.39
CA TYR A 109 0.88 7.44 -6.35
C TYR A 109 1.85 8.51 -5.86
N PHE A 110 3.15 8.20 -5.77
CA PHE A 110 4.17 9.19 -5.43
C PHE A 110 4.20 10.32 -6.46
N VAL A 111 4.29 9.99 -7.75
CA VAL A 111 4.30 10.99 -8.84
C VAL A 111 3.02 11.81 -8.85
N ASP A 112 1.86 11.17 -8.70
CA ASP A 112 0.56 11.85 -8.66
C ASP A 112 0.43 12.81 -7.45
N ALA A 113 1.12 12.51 -6.34
CA ALA A 113 1.10 13.32 -5.13
C ALA A 113 2.09 14.50 -5.13
N ILE A 114 3.06 14.55 -6.05
CA ILE A 114 4.03 15.66 -6.15
C ILE A 114 3.30 16.97 -6.43
N ARG A 115 3.55 18.00 -5.62
CA ARG A 115 2.88 19.30 -5.73
C ARG A 115 3.46 20.18 -6.84
N ASP A 116 4.77 20.12 -7.06
CA ASP A 116 5.41 20.91 -8.11
C ASP A 116 5.11 20.31 -9.49
N GLU A 117 4.28 20.99 -10.27
CA GLU A 117 3.76 20.48 -11.56
C GLU A 117 4.87 20.13 -12.56
N GLU A 118 5.95 20.91 -12.60
CA GLU A 118 7.06 20.67 -13.52
C GLU A 118 7.87 19.42 -13.11
N THR A 119 8.13 19.23 -11.81
CA THR A 119 8.76 18.02 -11.26
C THR A 119 7.85 16.80 -11.42
N GLN A 120 6.54 16.96 -11.20
CA GLN A 120 5.56 15.91 -11.43
C GLN A 120 5.56 15.49 -12.90
N HIS A 121 5.44 16.44 -13.82
CA HIS A 121 5.38 16.15 -15.26
C HIS A 121 6.67 15.52 -15.77
N SER A 122 7.84 16.06 -15.35
CA SER A 122 9.14 15.49 -15.74
C SER A 122 9.30 14.06 -15.22
N THR A 123 8.88 13.79 -13.98
CA THR A 123 8.96 12.44 -13.41
C THR A 123 7.97 11.49 -14.09
N ARG A 124 6.77 11.94 -14.46
CA ARG A 124 5.77 11.11 -15.17
C ARG A 124 6.23 10.70 -16.57
N LEU A 125 7.03 11.52 -17.24
CA LEU A 125 7.60 11.21 -18.55
C LEU A 125 8.71 10.14 -18.48
N MET A 126 9.26 9.91 -17.29
CA MET A 126 10.16 8.79 -17.06
C MET A 126 9.34 7.50 -16.91
N ASP A 127 9.76 6.43 -17.58
CA ASP A 127 9.22 5.08 -17.38
C ASP A 127 9.73 4.51 -16.04
N VAL A 128 9.27 5.11 -14.93
CA VAL A 128 9.66 4.72 -13.57
C VAL A 128 8.95 3.44 -13.18
N LYS A 129 9.73 2.40 -12.89
CA LYS A 129 9.23 1.05 -12.57
C LYS A 129 9.01 0.83 -11.08
N ASP A 130 9.64 1.65 -10.26
CA ASP A 130 9.66 1.50 -8.82
C ASP A 130 9.78 2.88 -8.13
N LEU A 131 9.32 2.94 -6.88
CA LEU A 131 9.30 4.16 -6.08
C LEU A 131 10.69 4.78 -5.90
N LYS A 132 11.72 3.94 -5.74
CA LYS A 132 13.09 4.40 -5.52
C LYS A 132 13.63 5.13 -6.75
N SER A 133 13.40 4.59 -7.94
CA SER A 133 13.76 5.21 -9.22
C SER A 133 13.02 6.54 -9.41
N ALA A 134 11.71 6.58 -9.11
CA ALA A 134 10.93 7.82 -9.16
C ALA A 134 11.48 8.89 -8.22
N LEU A 135 11.68 8.57 -6.93
CA LEU A 135 12.21 9.49 -5.93
C LEU A 135 13.62 10.01 -6.32
N ALA A 136 14.49 9.12 -6.80
CA ALA A 136 15.84 9.48 -7.21
C ALA A 136 15.83 10.46 -8.38
N TYR A 137 14.97 10.24 -9.38
CA TYR A 137 14.81 11.15 -10.50
C TYR A 137 14.25 12.51 -10.06
N SER A 138 13.12 12.52 -9.34
CA SER A 138 12.46 13.75 -8.90
C SER A 138 13.40 14.62 -8.06
N THR A 139 14.16 14.01 -7.13
CA THR A 139 15.14 14.73 -6.31
C THR A 139 16.26 15.35 -7.16
N LYS A 140 16.78 14.62 -8.15
CA LYS A 140 17.80 15.14 -9.08
C LYS A 140 17.26 16.30 -9.91
N TYR A 141 16.02 16.18 -10.37
CA TYR A 141 15.34 17.20 -11.16
C TYR A 141 15.13 18.49 -10.35
N GLU A 142 14.63 18.40 -9.12
CA GLU A 142 14.46 19.56 -8.21
C GLU A 142 15.80 20.28 -7.95
N ALA A 143 16.87 19.52 -7.71
CA ALA A 143 18.21 20.07 -7.49
C ALA A 143 18.73 20.80 -8.73
N ALA A 144 18.67 20.16 -9.91
CA ALA A 144 19.13 20.74 -11.17
C ALA A 144 18.36 22.02 -11.54
N ARG A 145 17.03 22.03 -11.28
CA ARG A 145 16.18 23.18 -11.55
C ARG A 145 16.48 24.36 -10.62
N THR A 146 16.75 24.09 -9.35
CA THR A 146 17.16 25.13 -8.38
C THR A 146 18.45 25.81 -8.83
N VAL A 147 19.46 25.02 -9.23
CA VAL A 147 20.73 25.56 -9.77
C VAL A 147 20.49 26.39 -11.04
N SER A 148 19.64 25.92 -11.95
CA SER A 148 19.34 26.61 -13.20
C SER A 148 18.64 27.96 -12.98
N LYS A 149 17.71 28.05 -12.03
CA LYS A 149 17.03 29.31 -11.67
C LYS A 149 18.00 30.32 -11.08
N THR A 150 18.87 29.89 -10.16
CA THR A 150 19.90 30.75 -9.56
C THR A 150 20.88 31.25 -10.61
N SER A 151 21.33 30.39 -11.52
CA SER A 151 22.26 30.78 -12.60
C SER A 151 21.67 31.83 -13.55
N LYS A 152 20.39 31.69 -13.93
CA LYS A 152 19.71 32.68 -14.78
C LYS A 152 19.59 34.04 -14.09
N TYR A 153 19.26 34.05 -12.81
CA TYR A 153 19.14 35.29 -12.04
C TYR A 153 20.47 36.04 -11.91
N VAL A 154 21.57 35.33 -11.62
CA VAL A 154 22.92 35.94 -11.55
C VAL A 154 23.30 36.58 -12.88
N ARG A 155 23.09 35.89 -14.01
CA ARG A 155 23.40 36.44 -15.34
C ARG A 155 22.56 37.67 -15.67
N SER A 156 21.32 37.76 -15.21
CA SER A 156 20.46 38.93 -15.44
C SER A 156 20.95 40.17 -14.70
N LEU A 157 21.52 40.01 -13.49
CA LEU A 157 22.11 41.13 -12.74
C LEU A 157 23.40 41.65 -13.37
N GLU A 158 24.23 40.77 -13.94
CA GLU A 158 25.49 41.16 -14.61
C GLU A 158 25.29 41.95 -15.91
N VAL A 159 24.10 41.89 -16.52
CA VAL A 159 23.81 42.54 -17.81
C VAL A 159 23.19 43.94 -17.64
N GLU A 160 22.69 44.29 -16.46
CA GLU A 160 22.08 45.62 -16.18
C GLU A 160 23.10 46.68 -15.72
N ASP A 161 24.29 46.27 -15.28
CA ASP A 161 25.37 47.16 -14.80
C ASP A 161 26.42 47.52 -15.89
N GLY A 162 26.10 47.32 -17.18
CA GLY A 162 27.02 47.51 -18.33
C GLY A 162 26.67 48.65 -19.27
#